data_AF-A0A3A4QSC8-F1
#
_entry.id   AF-A0A3A4QSC8-F1
#
_cell.length_a   1.000
_cell.length_b   1.000
_cell.length_c   1.000
_cell.angle_alpha   90.00
_cell.angle_beta   90.00
_cell.angle_gamma   90.00
#
_symmetry.space_group_name_H-M   'P 1'
#
loop_
_entity.id
_entity.type
_entity.pdbx_description
1 polymer ?
#
loop_
_entity_poly.entity_id
_entity_poly.type
_entity_poly.pdbx_seq_one_letter_code
_entity_poly.pdbx_strand_id
1 'polypeptide(L)'
;MGDPYIYCISDMVKVEDNYENETICIKFCGVCPTYPGVKSELLFCARGKSISPKRKSGCNCGLCDLWNKYDLTDFYYCIEGATK
;
A
#
# COMPACT_ATOMS: atom_id res chain seq x y z
N MET A 1 -23.06 -4.94 -29.42
CA MET A 1 -21.59 -4.93 -29.46
C MET A 1 -21.14 -3.79 -28.58
N GLY A 2 -20.76 -4.07 -27.34
CA GLY A 2 -20.31 -3.07 -26.38
C GLY A 2 -18.85 -2.71 -26.63
N ASP A 3 -18.50 -1.46 -26.38
CA ASP A 3 -17.18 -0.90 -26.63
C ASP A 3 -16.12 -1.57 -25.72
N PRO A 4 -15.08 -2.24 -26.27
CA PRO A 4 -14.10 -2.97 -25.47
C PRO A 4 -13.21 -2.07 -24.60
N TYR A 5 -13.25 -0.75 -24.80
CA TYR A 5 -12.45 0.21 -24.04
C TYR A 5 -13.15 0.76 -22.79
N ILE A 6 -14.45 0.50 -22.61
CA ILE A 6 -15.19 0.96 -21.42
C ILE A 6 -14.83 0.17 -20.15
N TYR A 7 -14.25 -1.03 -20.31
CA TYR A 7 -13.84 -1.91 -19.21
C TYR A 7 -12.43 -1.63 -18.67
N CYS A 8 -11.68 -0.67 -19.25
CA CYS A 8 -10.34 -0.31 -18.77
C CYS A 8 -10.34 0.88 -17.80
N ILE A 9 -11.49 1.51 -17.55
CA ILE A 9 -11.69 2.36 -16.37
C ILE A 9 -12.13 1.45 -15.22
N SER A 10 -11.35 0.38 -14.99
CA SER A 10 -11.47 -0.38 -13.75
C SER A 10 -11.07 0.58 -12.65
N ASP A 11 -12.00 0.87 -11.76
CA ASP A 11 -11.74 1.59 -10.51
C ASP A 11 -10.46 1.02 -9.89
N MET A 12 -9.37 1.76 -10.00
CA MET A 12 -8.12 1.48 -9.32
C MET A 12 -8.50 1.38 -7.85
N VAL A 13 -8.32 0.21 -7.24
CA VAL A 13 -8.76 -0.01 -5.87
C VAL A 13 -7.95 0.91 -4.96
N LYS A 14 -8.53 2.09 -4.69
CA LYS A 14 -7.90 3.12 -3.90
C LYS A 14 -8.10 2.74 -2.44
N VAL A 15 -7.02 2.26 -1.81
CA VAL A 15 -6.99 2.05 -0.36
C VAL A 15 -7.43 3.35 0.32
N GLU A 16 -8.41 3.25 1.21
CA GLU A 16 -8.92 4.43 1.90
C GLU A 16 -7.89 4.96 2.89
N ASP A 17 -7.70 6.28 2.91
CA ASP A 17 -6.89 6.97 3.92
C ASP A 17 -7.75 7.32 5.13
N ASN A 18 -7.88 6.37 6.06
CA ASN A 18 -8.66 6.51 7.28
C ASN A 18 -7.91 5.89 8.48
N TYR A 19 -8.39 6.19 9.69
CA TYR A 19 -7.76 5.75 10.94
C TYR A 19 -7.73 4.21 11.12
N GLU A 20 -8.77 3.51 10.65
CA GLU A 20 -8.82 2.03 10.70
C GLU A 20 -7.68 1.44 9.87
N ASN A 21 -7.54 1.90 8.63
CA ASN A 21 -6.50 1.42 7.72
C ASN A 21 -5.11 1.82 8.19
N GLU A 22 -4.94 3.02 8.76
CA GLU A 22 -3.67 3.41 9.39
C GLU A 22 -3.30 2.49 10.56
N THR A 23 -4.27 2.12 11.41
CA THR A 23 -4.05 1.21 12.54
C THR A 23 -3.61 -0.18 12.06
N ILE A 24 -4.24 -0.70 11.01
CA ILE A 24 -3.80 -1.94 10.35
C ILE A 24 -2.38 -1.77 9.82
N CYS A 25 -2.09 -0.67 9.12
CA CYS A 25 -0.75 -0.41 8.60
C CYS A 25 0.31 -0.36 9.71
N ILE A 26 0.03 0.25 10.86
CA ILE A 26 0.94 0.26 12.01
C ILE A 26 1.25 -1.18 12.46
N LYS A 27 0.23 -2.03 12.58
CA LYS A 27 0.38 -3.42 13.02
C LYS A 27 1.31 -4.23 12.10
N PHE A 28 1.21 -4.05 10.78
CA PHE A 28 1.98 -4.87 9.82
C PHE A 28 3.24 -4.17 9.29
N CYS A 29 3.12 -2.90 8.88
CA CYS A 29 4.23 -2.12 8.34
C CYS A 29 5.11 -1.52 9.44
N GLY A 30 4.59 -1.23 10.64
CA GLY A 30 5.38 -0.68 11.74
C GLY A 30 6.53 -1.58 12.21
N VAL A 31 6.42 -2.90 11.96
CA VAL A 31 7.45 -3.91 12.22
C VAL A 31 8.06 -4.51 10.95
N CYS A 32 7.77 -3.91 9.79
CA CYS A 32 8.27 -4.41 8.50
C CYS A 32 9.78 -4.13 8.36
N PRO A 33 10.60 -5.11 7.92
CA PRO A 33 12.05 -4.91 7.79
C PRO A 33 12.46 -3.79 6.82
N THR A 34 11.59 -3.45 5.85
CA THR A 34 11.84 -2.36 4.88
C THR A 34 11.26 -1.01 5.34
N TYR A 35 10.48 -0.97 6.42
CA TYR A 35 9.89 0.28 6.91
C TYR A 35 10.99 1.23 7.41
N PRO A 36 11.00 2.51 7.00
CA PRO A 36 12.04 3.48 7.40
C PRO A 36 11.99 3.89 8.88
N GLY A 37 11.02 3.43 9.67
CA GLY A 37 10.92 3.76 11.10
C GLY A 37 10.31 5.13 11.41
N VAL A 38 9.79 5.83 10.40
CA VAL A 38 9.23 7.19 10.55
C VAL A 38 7.72 7.13 10.71
N LYS A 39 7.25 7.25 11.96
CA LYS A 39 5.82 7.08 12.32
C LYS A 39 4.86 8.00 11.56
N SER A 40 5.30 9.18 11.12
CA SER A 40 4.47 10.09 10.31
C SER A 40 4.35 9.66 8.85
N GLU A 41 5.13 8.67 8.41
CA GLU A 41 5.11 8.10 7.08
C GLU A 41 4.55 6.66 7.18
N LEU A 42 3.24 6.51 7.10
CA LEU A 42 2.54 5.21 7.13
C LEU A 42 1.51 5.15 6.01
N LEU A 43 0.86 4.00 5.87
CA LEU A 43 -0.22 3.75 4.91
C LEU A 43 0.20 4.02 3.46
N PHE A 44 1.38 3.54 3.08
CA PHE A 44 2.01 3.84 1.79
C PHE A 44 1.21 3.37 0.57
N CYS A 45 0.39 2.33 0.72
CA CYS A 45 -0.54 1.86 -0.32
C CYS A 45 -1.73 2.79 -0.55
N ALA A 46 -1.92 3.82 0.28
CA ALA A 46 -2.90 4.90 0.04
C ALA A 46 -2.21 6.26 -0.16
N ARG A 47 -1.20 6.57 0.65
CA ARG A 47 -0.57 7.90 0.75
C ARG A 47 0.62 8.10 -0.19
N GLY A 48 1.13 7.04 -0.80
CA GLY A 48 2.32 7.05 -1.65
C GLY A 48 3.59 6.64 -0.91
N LYS A 49 4.71 6.65 -1.63
CA LYS A 49 6.00 6.18 -1.12
C LYS A 49 6.54 7.06 0.01
N SER A 50 7.36 6.45 0.86
CA SER A 50 8.13 7.17 1.86
C SER A 50 9.10 8.18 1.19
N ILE A 51 9.40 9.28 1.86
CA ILE A 51 10.49 10.20 1.48
C ILE A 51 11.80 9.86 2.20
N SER A 52 11.69 9.20 3.35
CA SER A 52 12.83 8.78 4.15
C SER A 52 13.68 7.70 3.46
N PRO A 53 15.00 7.62 3.70
CA PRO A 53 15.84 6.57 3.15
C PRO A 53 15.38 5.17 3.59
N LYS A 54 15.33 4.21 2.66
CA LYS A 54 15.09 2.79 2.95
C LYS A 54 15.82 1.90 1.96
N ARG A 55 16.04 0.64 2.35
CA ARG A 55 16.60 -0.41 1.49
C ARG A 55 15.67 -1.62 1.53
N LYS A 56 15.51 -2.27 0.38
CA LYS A 56 14.73 -3.50 0.27
C LYS A 56 15.39 -4.59 1.12
N SER A 57 14.66 -5.12 2.12
CA SER A 57 15.14 -6.21 2.98
C SER A 57 14.10 -7.33 3.04
N GLY A 58 12.89 -7.02 3.50
CA GLY A 58 11.71 -7.89 3.43
C GLY A 58 10.43 -7.06 3.55
N CYS A 59 9.30 -7.52 2.98
CA CYS A 59 8.00 -6.86 3.16
C CYS A 59 6.97 -7.75 3.84
N ASN A 60 6.21 -7.16 4.77
CA ASN A 60 5.00 -7.74 5.36
C ASN A 60 3.74 -7.48 4.51
N CYS A 61 3.88 -6.92 3.31
CA CYS A 61 2.76 -6.47 2.49
C CYS A 61 1.75 -7.61 2.22
N GLY A 62 2.22 -8.79 1.79
CA GLY A 62 1.35 -9.95 1.53
C GLY A 62 0.80 -10.63 2.80
N LEU A 63 1.16 -10.16 3.98
CA LEU A 63 0.57 -10.57 5.26
C LEU A 63 -0.37 -9.50 5.82
N CYS A 64 -0.42 -8.31 5.22
CA CYS A 64 -1.17 -7.17 5.72
C CYS A 64 -2.65 -7.32 5.44
N ASP A 65 -3.50 -7.07 6.44
CA ASP A 65 -4.95 -7.16 6.27
C ASP A 65 -5.48 -6.19 5.19
N LEU A 66 -4.80 -5.05 4.95
CA LEU A 66 -5.16 -4.14 3.85
C LEU A 66 -4.88 -4.72 2.47
N TRP A 67 -3.82 -5.53 2.34
CA TRP A 67 -3.47 -6.14 1.07
C TRP A 67 -4.57 -7.11 0.64
N ASN A 68 -5.06 -7.93 1.58
CA ASN A 68 -6.19 -8.83 1.33
C ASN A 68 -7.52 -8.09 1.19
N LYS A 69 -7.81 -7.08 2.04
CA LYS A 69 -9.07 -6.32 2.04
C LYS A 69 -9.31 -5.58 0.72
N TYR A 70 -8.24 -5.10 0.08
CA TYR A 70 -8.29 -4.31 -1.14
C TYR A 70 -7.76 -5.07 -2.37
N ASP A 71 -7.60 -6.40 -2.27
CA ASP A 71 -7.09 -7.26 -3.36
C ASP A 71 -5.83 -6.70 -4.05
N LEU A 72 -4.96 -6.10 -3.23
CA LEU A 72 -3.71 -5.51 -3.72
C LEU A 72 -2.82 -6.63 -4.26
N THR A 73 -2.01 -6.33 -5.27
CA THR A 73 -1.10 -7.33 -5.88
C THR A 73 0.37 -6.93 -5.76
N ASP A 74 0.64 -5.65 -5.58
CA ASP A 74 2.01 -5.14 -5.43
C ASP A 74 2.54 -5.23 -3.99
N PHE A 75 3.85 -5.05 -3.88
CA PHE A 75 4.61 -5.09 -2.63
C PHE A 75 5.50 -3.86 -2.55
N TYR A 76 6.11 -3.64 -1.38
CA TYR A 76 7.05 -2.55 -1.15
C TYR A 76 6.47 -1.16 -1.45
N TYR A 77 5.20 -0.92 -1.11
CA TYR A 77 4.55 0.39 -1.24
C TYR A 77 5.33 1.53 -0.57
N CYS A 78 6.11 1.27 0.48
CA CYS A 78 6.99 2.27 1.08
C CYS A 78 8.11 2.76 0.13
N ILE A 79 8.48 1.97 -0.88
CA ILE A 79 9.46 2.30 -1.92
C ILE A 79 8.75 2.80 -3.18
N GLU A 80 7.79 2.03 -3.68
CA GLU A 80 7.19 2.26 -5.01
C GLU A 80 6.00 3.24 -4.96
N GLY A 81 5.33 3.32 -3.80
CA GLY A 81 4.03 3.98 -3.68
C GLY A 81 2.92 3.11 -4.23
N ALA A 82 1.67 3.54 -4.05
CA ALA A 82 0.53 2.89 -4.70
C ALA A 82 0.65 3.05 -6.22
N THR A 83 0.62 1.93 -6.93
CA THR A 83 0.47 1.90 -8.38
C THR A 83 -0.88 2.54 -8.71
N LYS A 84 -0.86 3.55 -9.58
CA LYS A 84 -2.09 4.18 -10.07
C LYS A 84 -2.78 3.19 -10.98
#